data_AF-A0A813A256-F1
#
_entry.id   AF-A0A813A256-F1
#
_cell.length_a   1.000
_cell.length_b   1.000
_cell.length_c   1.000
_cell.angle_alpha   90.00
_cell.angle_beta   90.00
_cell.angle_gamma   90.00
#
_symmetry.space_group_name_H-M   'P 1'
#
loop_
_entity.id
_entity.type
_entity.pdbx_description
1 polymer ?
#
loop_
_entity_poly.entity_id
_entity_poly.type
_entity_poly.pdbx_seq_one_letter_code
_entity_poly.pdbx_strand_id
1 'polypeptide(L)'
;DSPSSYELAKRTGEAVTQAYARVGAVSKEFAEKRLGPLPMIWRSCQGVAARIVNSQTAGIFFAMVVLTNSVYLGVHLSWSSQNPEQTSNSVFLTVHIAYSVLFTLEAVLHFVAVGPSAYICGSSWAWNWLDLFVVTSSWIELAVDIVSPDHETLGANSNLRIMRLLRLGRLVRVVRIVRVVKLFRALRTLVYSLLGTLKSLFWSFLLLILIIYIFGILFTDVVLNHLWEEGRTAESENVQQYFGTLYASIITLFRSISNGITWEKAANSLEPISTFWVQVFHFYVAFCSFALLN
;
A
#
# COMPACT_ATOMS: atom_id res chain seq x y z
N ASP A 1 43.00 -11.60 3.68
CA ASP A 1 42.20 -10.68 2.84
C ASP A 1 40.71 -10.89 3.02
N SER A 2 40.10 -10.11 3.91
CA SER A 2 38.65 -10.01 3.98
C SER A 2 38.16 -9.22 2.75
N PRO A 3 37.15 -9.70 2.01
CA PRO A 3 36.62 -8.96 0.86
C PRO A 3 36.14 -7.58 1.31
N SER A 4 36.52 -6.55 0.54
CA SER A 4 36.07 -5.18 0.74
C SER A 4 34.53 -5.14 0.81
N SER A 5 33.97 -4.31 1.69
CA SER A 5 32.50 -4.13 1.82
C SER A 5 31.82 -3.84 0.48
N TYR A 6 32.55 -3.20 -0.46
CA TYR A 6 32.10 -2.99 -1.84
C TYR A 6 31.93 -4.30 -2.62
N GLU A 7 32.89 -5.22 -2.53
CA GLU A 7 32.78 -6.53 -3.19
C GLU A 7 31.65 -7.37 -2.58
N LEU A 8 31.44 -7.27 -1.27
CA LEU A 8 30.34 -7.96 -0.59
C LEU A 8 28.97 -7.45 -1.06
N ALA A 9 28.81 -6.13 -1.17
CA ALA A 9 27.61 -5.48 -1.71
C ALA A 9 27.37 -5.81 -3.18
N LYS A 10 28.44 -5.86 -4.00
CA LYS A 10 28.36 -6.23 -5.41
C LYS A 10 27.91 -7.70 -5.58
N ARG A 11 28.50 -8.63 -4.81
CA ARG A 11 28.13 -10.06 -4.84
C ARG A 11 26.69 -10.29 -4.39
N THR A 12 26.23 -9.56 -3.37
CA THR A 12 24.82 -9.65 -2.92
C THR A 12 23.87 -9.08 -3.97
N GLY A 13 24.20 -7.96 -4.62
CA GLY A 13 23.42 -7.41 -5.73
C GLY A 13 23.33 -8.36 -6.93
N GLU A 14 24.43 -9.00 -7.30
CA GLU A 14 24.50 -10.00 -8.37
C GLU A 14 23.68 -11.26 -8.03
N ALA A 15 23.79 -11.76 -6.78
CA ALA A 15 23.04 -12.92 -6.31
C ALA A 15 21.52 -12.66 -6.30
N VAL A 16 21.09 -11.46 -5.89
CA VAL A 16 19.69 -11.04 -5.93
C VAL A 16 19.20 -10.98 -7.38
N THR A 17 20.00 -10.41 -8.29
CA THR A 17 19.66 -10.34 -9.72
C THR A 17 19.53 -11.73 -10.34
N GLN A 18 20.43 -12.66 -10.01
CA GLN A 18 20.34 -14.06 -10.44
C GLN A 18 19.13 -14.78 -9.86
N ALA A 19 18.78 -14.53 -8.59
CA ALA A 19 17.58 -15.11 -7.98
C ALA A 19 16.31 -14.64 -8.70
N TYR A 20 16.20 -13.34 -9.03
CA TYR A 20 15.09 -12.81 -9.83
C TYR A 20 15.04 -13.44 -11.23
N ALA A 21 16.19 -13.62 -11.89
CA ALA A 21 16.25 -14.27 -13.20
C ALA A 21 15.78 -15.73 -13.15
N ARG A 22 16.19 -16.49 -12.11
CA ARG A 22 15.76 -17.89 -11.92
C ARG A 22 14.27 -18.01 -11.65
N VAL A 23 13.71 -17.17 -10.78
CA VAL A 23 12.25 -17.16 -10.51
C VAL A 23 11.47 -16.82 -11.79
N GLY A 24 11.95 -15.85 -12.57
CA GLY A 24 11.36 -15.52 -13.87
C GLY A 24 11.43 -16.68 -14.88
N ALA A 25 12.54 -17.42 -14.91
CA ALA A 25 12.72 -18.57 -15.80
C ALA A 25 11.80 -19.75 -15.45
N VAL A 26 11.70 -20.10 -14.16
CA VAL A 26 10.80 -21.16 -13.67
C VAL A 26 9.33 -20.82 -13.94
N SER A 27 8.96 -19.56 -13.70
CA SER A 27 7.61 -19.05 -13.98
C SER A 27 7.28 -19.11 -15.47
N LYS A 28 8.24 -18.77 -16.35
CA LYS A 28 8.09 -18.85 -17.81
C LYS A 28 7.97 -20.29 -18.30
N GLU A 29 8.79 -21.21 -17.80
CA GLU A 29 8.72 -22.64 -18.17
C GLU A 29 7.39 -23.27 -17.71
N PHE A 30 6.93 -22.92 -16.51
CA PHE A 30 5.63 -23.37 -16.00
C PHE A 30 4.46 -22.84 -16.84
N ALA A 31 4.52 -21.58 -17.27
CA ALA A 31 3.50 -20.97 -18.10
C ALA A 31 3.49 -21.55 -19.53
N GLU A 32 4.66 -21.80 -20.14
CA GLU A 32 4.76 -22.44 -21.46
C GLU A 32 4.22 -23.87 -21.46
N LYS A 33 4.51 -24.66 -20.41
CA LYS A 33 3.96 -26.01 -20.24
C LYS A 33 2.43 -26.02 -20.07
N ARG A 34 1.85 -24.98 -19.45
CA ARG A 34 0.42 -24.94 -19.09
C ARG A 34 -0.48 -24.28 -20.15
N LEU A 35 0.05 -23.33 -20.94
CA LEU A 35 -0.74 -22.53 -21.89
C LEU A 35 -0.71 -23.04 -23.35
N GLY A 36 0.15 -24.01 -23.68
CA GLY A 36 0.24 -24.57 -25.03
C GLY A 36 0.74 -23.57 -26.10
N PRO A 37 0.93 -24.02 -27.36
CA PRO A 37 1.35 -23.14 -28.44
C PRO A 37 0.23 -22.15 -28.81
N LEU A 38 0.59 -20.87 -28.94
CA LEU A 38 -0.36 -19.81 -29.26
C LEU A 38 -0.96 -19.99 -30.67
N PRO A 39 -2.26 -19.66 -30.86
CA PRO A 39 -2.92 -19.73 -32.16
C PRO A 39 -2.17 -18.93 -33.24
N MET A 40 -2.21 -19.39 -34.50
CA MET A 40 -1.48 -18.76 -35.61
C MET A 40 -1.90 -17.29 -35.87
N ILE A 41 -3.19 -16.97 -35.63
CA ILE A 41 -3.76 -15.61 -35.70
C ILE A 41 -3.10 -14.70 -34.65
N TRP A 42 -2.87 -15.22 -33.44
CA TRP A 42 -2.21 -14.49 -32.36
C TRP A 42 -0.80 -14.07 -32.74
N ARG A 43 -0.03 -14.97 -33.38
CA ARG A 43 1.36 -14.68 -33.79
C ARG A 43 1.43 -13.57 -34.85
N SER A 44 0.43 -13.49 -35.73
CA SER A 44 0.32 -12.43 -36.75
C SER A 44 0.03 -11.07 -36.12
N CYS A 45 -0.95 -11.01 -35.21
CA CYS A 45 -1.28 -9.79 -34.47
C CYS A 45 -0.18 -9.36 -33.49
N GLN A 46 0.53 -10.33 -32.90
CA GLN A 46 1.64 -10.08 -31.97
C GLN A 46 2.76 -9.28 -32.62
N GLY A 47 3.11 -9.56 -33.88
CA GLY A 47 4.14 -8.82 -34.59
C GLY A 47 3.79 -7.33 -34.76
N VAL A 48 2.53 -7.02 -35.08
CA VAL A 48 2.04 -5.64 -35.23
C VAL A 48 1.91 -4.95 -33.88
N ALA A 49 1.29 -5.61 -32.89
CA ALA A 49 1.14 -5.08 -31.53
C ALA A 49 2.50 -4.81 -30.87
N ALA A 50 3.46 -5.71 -31.01
CA ALA A 50 4.82 -5.52 -30.48
C ALA A 50 5.54 -4.34 -31.15
N ARG A 51 5.33 -4.10 -32.46
CA ARG A 51 5.88 -2.91 -33.13
C ARG A 51 5.26 -1.62 -32.59
N ILE A 52 3.94 -1.60 -32.36
CA ILE A 52 3.23 -0.45 -31.82
C ILE A 52 3.69 -0.17 -30.39
N VAL A 53 3.68 -1.18 -29.50
CA VAL A 53 4.05 -1.04 -28.09
C VAL A 53 5.52 -0.64 -27.91
N ASN A 54 6.43 -1.16 -28.75
CA ASN A 54 7.84 -0.78 -28.71
C ASN A 54 8.14 0.57 -29.39
N SER A 55 7.16 1.21 -30.04
CA SER A 55 7.37 2.52 -30.65
C SER A 55 7.48 3.61 -29.58
N GLN A 56 8.46 4.49 -29.73
CA GLN A 56 8.67 5.60 -28.80
C GLN A 56 7.46 6.55 -28.77
N THR A 57 6.81 6.75 -29.92
CA THR A 57 5.61 7.58 -30.04
C THR A 57 4.43 7.02 -29.26
N ALA A 58 4.17 5.71 -29.32
CA ALA A 58 3.11 5.08 -28.52
C ALA A 58 3.41 5.20 -27.02
N GLY A 59 4.67 5.02 -26.62
CA GLY A 59 5.10 5.20 -25.23
C GLY A 59 4.82 6.61 -24.71
N ILE A 60 5.16 7.65 -25.48
CA ILE A 60 4.89 9.05 -25.12
C ILE A 60 3.38 9.33 -25.10
N PHE A 61 2.62 8.78 -26.07
CA PHE A 61 1.16 8.94 -26.11
C PHE A 61 0.50 8.37 -24.83
N PHE A 62 0.76 7.12 -24.48
CA PHE A 62 0.18 6.51 -23.28
C PHE A 62 0.69 7.18 -21.99
N ALA A 63 1.94 7.66 -21.97
CA ALA A 63 2.44 8.48 -20.87
C ALA A 63 1.60 9.76 -20.70
N MET A 64 1.30 10.48 -21.79
CA MET A 64 0.45 11.66 -21.75
C MET A 64 -0.97 11.33 -21.29
N VAL A 65 -1.56 10.22 -21.75
CA VAL A 65 -2.89 9.77 -21.32
C VAL A 65 -2.94 9.51 -19.81
N VAL A 66 -1.91 8.86 -19.24
CA VAL A 66 -1.83 8.63 -17.78
C VAL A 66 -1.69 9.96 -17.03
N LEU A 67 -0.87 10.89 -17.52
CA LEU A 67 -0.68 12.21 -16.90
C LEU A 67 -1.97 13.03 -16.93
N THR A 68 -2.63 13.13 -18.08
CA THR A 68 -3.89 13.89 -18.20
C THR A 68 -5.02 13.24 -17.42
N ASN A 69 -5.06 11.90 -17.34
CA ASN A 69 -6.01 11.19 -16.48
C ASN A 69 -5.80 11.50 -14.98
N SER A 70 -4.55 11.64 -14.55
CA SER A 70 -4.20 11.97 -13.17
C SER A 70 -4.66 13.39 -12.80
N VAL A 71 -4.44 14.36 -13.69
CA VAL A 71 -4.93 15.74 -13.53
C VAL A 71 -6.46 15.75 -13.52
N TYR A 72 -7.09 15.04 -14.45
CA TYR A 72 -8.55 14.88 -14.51
C TYR A 72 -9.13 14.35 -13.19
N LEU A 73 -8.52 13.31 -12.62
CA LEU A 73 -8.96 12.74 -11.34
C LEU A 73 -8.88 13.78 -10.22
N GLY A 74 -7.82 14.59 -10.18
CA GLY A 74 -7.69 15.69 -9.21
C GLY A 74 -8.81 16.72 -9.35
N VAL A 75 -9.06 17.20 -10.57
CA VAL A 75 -10.13 18.18 -10.85
C VAL A 75 -11.51 17.61 -10.49
N HIS A 76 -11.79 16.36 -10.87
CA HIS A 76 -13.03 15.67 -10.53
C HIS A 76 -13.21 15.60 -9.02
N LEU A 77 -12.18 15.17 -8.27
CA LEU A 77 -12.24 15.09 -6.81
C LEU A 77 -12.48 16.45 -6.15
N SER A 78 -11.79 17.50 -6.60
CA SER A 78 -11.99 18.86 -6.09
C SER A 78 -13.41 19.35 -6.35
N TRP A 79 -13.94 19.14 -7.55
CA TRP A 79 -15.31 19.52 -7.90
C TRP A 79 -16.35 18.74 -7.08
N SER A 80 -16.20 17.41 -6.96
CA SER A 80 -17.10 16.57 -6.17
C SER A 80 -17.08 16.89 -4.67
N SER A 81 -15.96 17.42 -4.15
CA SER A 81 -15.86 17.85 -2.74
C SER A 81 -16.66 19.11 -2.44
N GLN A 82 -16.80 20.01 -3.43
CA GLN A 82 -17.52 21.26 -3.30
C GLN A 82 -19.02 21.11 -3.60
N ASN A 83 -19.39 20.12 -4.42
CA ASN A 83 -20.76 19.88 -4.85
C ASN A 83 -21.23 18.46 -4.49
N PRO A 84 -21.39 18.12 -3.20
CA PRO A 84 -21.76 16.78 -2.77
C PRO A 84 -23.19 16.36 -3.19
N GLU A 85 -24.10 17.31 -3.43
CA GLU A 85 -25.49 17.04 -3.84
C GLU A 85 -25.66 16.82 -5.35
N GLN A 86 -24.70 17.27 -6.18
CA GLN A 86 -24.68 16.96 -7.61
C GLN A 86 -23.85 15.70 -7.86
N THR A 87 -24.51 14.55 -7.80
CA THR A 87 -23.85 13.23 -7.87
C THR A 87 -23.33 12.86 -9.25
N SER A 88 -23.79 13.48 -10.34
CA SER A 88 -23.36 13.10 -11.69
C SER A 88 -23.47 14.23 -12.70
N ASN A 89 -22.31 14.75 -13.13
CA ASN A 89 -22.21 15.56 -14.34
C ASN A 89 -21.90 14.61 -15.51
N SER A 90 -22.74 14.61 -16.54
CA SER A 90 -22.59 13.77 -17.72
C SER A 90 -21.23 13.94 -18.40
N VAL A 91 -20.63 15.15 -18.35
CA VAL A 91 -19.30 15.44 -18.90
C VAL A 91 -18.22 14.61 -18.20
N PHE A 92 -18.25 14.55 -16.87
CA PHE A 92 -17.29 13.75 -16.11
C PHE A 92 -17.44 12.26 -16.39
N LEU A 93 -18.69 11.78 -16.49
CA LEU A 93 -18.94 10.39 -16.87
C LEU A 93 -18.37 10.06 -18.26
N THR A 94 -18.63 10.90 -19.27
CA THR A 94 -18.11 10.68 -20.63
C THR A 94 -16.58 10.66 -20.67
N VAL A 95 -15.92 11.60 -19.97
CA VAL A 95 -14.45 11.63 -19.91
C VAL A 95 -13.90 10.41 -19.18
N HIS A 96 -14.55 9.95 -18.11
CA HIS A 96 -14.16 8.74 -17.39
C HIS A 96 -14.25 7.50 -18.29
N ILE A 97 -15.35 7.35 -19.05
CA ILE A 97 -15.52 6.27 -20.02
C ILE A 97 -14.40 6.31 -21.07
N ALA A 98 -14.10 7.48 -21.64
CA ALA A 98 -13.06 7.65 -22.64
C ALA A 98 -11.69 7.16 -22.13
N TYR A 99 -11.29 7.55 -20.92
CA TYR A 99 -10.05 7.07 -20.31
C TYR A 99 -10.07 5.56 -20.03
N SER A 100 -11.18 5.02 -19.52
CA SER A 100 -11.32 3.59 -19.27
C SER A 100 -11.18 2.76 -20.55
N VAL A 101 -11.74 3.23 -21.66
CA VAL A 101 -11.58 2.60 -22.99
C VAL A 101 -10.13 2.68 -23.46
N LEU A 102 -9.49 3.86 -23.39
CA LEU A 102 -8.08 4.02 -23.78
C LEU A 102 -7.15 3.10 -22.98
N PHE A 103 -7.34 2.98 -21.67
CA PHE A 103 -6.56 2.07 -20.84
C PHE A 103 -6.84 0.61 -21.09
N THR A 104 -8.08 0.27 -21.46
CA THR A 104 -8.42 -1.10 -21.88
C THR A 104 -7.71 -1.44 -23.19
N LEU A 105 -7.68 -0.51 -24.15
CA LEU A 105 -6.97 -0.68 -25.41
C LEU A 105 -5.46 -0.84 -25.19
N GLU A 106 -4.85 -0.02 -24.33
CA GLU A 106 -3.45 -0.15 -23.93
C GLU A 106 -3.16 -1.54 -23.34
N ALA A 107 -3.97 -1.97 -22.37
CA ALA A 107 -3.80 -3.26 -21.70
C ALA A 107 -3.94 -4.43 -22.67
N VAL A 108 -4.92 -4.39 -23.59
CA VAL A 108 -5.12 -5.41 -24.62
C VAL A 108 -3.96 -5.43 -25.61
N LEU A 109 -3.51 -4.27 -26.10
CA LEU A 109 -2.35 -4.18 -26.99
C LEU A 109 -1.10 -4.77 -26.34
N HIS A 110 -0.87 -4.45 -25.07
CA HIS A 110 0.27 -4.97 -24.32
C HIS A 110 0.15 -6.48 -24.07
N PHE A 111 -1.05 -6.97 -23.73
CA PHE A 111 -1.34 -8.39 -23.57
C PHE A 111 -1.07 -9.18 -24.87
N VAL A 112 -1.50 -8.65 -26.01
CA VAL A 112 -1.26 -9.26 -27.33
C VAL A 112 0.23 -9.22 -27.70
N ALA A 113 0.93 -8.12 -27.43
CA ALA A 113 2.35 -7.96 -27.74
C ALA A 113 3.23 -8.94 -26.95
N VAL A 114 2.97 -9.10 -25.65
CA VAL A 114 3.78 -9.95 -24.75
C VAL A 114 3.35 -11.41 -24.83
N GLY A 115 2.06 -11.69 -25.03
CA GLY A 115 1.47 -13.02 -24.99
C GLY A 115 1.08 -13.45 -23.57
N PRO A 116 0.11 -14.38 -23.42
CA PRO A 116 -0.52 -14.71 -22.14
C PRO A 116 0.43 -15.33 -21.11
N SER A 117 1.37 -16.19 -21.54
CA SER A 117 2.33 -16.83 -20.63
C SER A 117 3.29 -15.83 -20.01
N ALA A 118 3.87 -14.94 -20.83
CA ALA A 118 4.77 -13.91 -20.36
C ALA A 118 4.03 -12.76 -19.66
N TYR A 119 2.76 -12.50 -19.99
CA TYR A 119 1.98 -11.47 -19.31
C TYR A 119 1.68 -11.84 -17.85
N ILE A 120 1.30 -13.09 -17.59
CA ILE A 120 0.89 -13.58 -16.27
C ILE A 120 2.09 -13.99 -15.42
N CYS A 121 3.14 -14.56 -16.03
CA CYS A 121 4.24 -15.20 -15.32
C CYS A 121 5.63 -14.62 -15.65
N GLY A 122 5.72 -13.60 -16.50
CA GLY A 122 7.00 -13.01 -16.92
C GLY A 122 7.67 -12.14 -15.84
N SER A 123 8.86 -11.62 -16.14
CA SER A 123 9.65 -10.79 -15.21
C SER A 123 8.92 -9.52 -14.74
N SER A 124 8.01 -8.98 -15.55
CA SER A 124 7.19 -7.81 -15.24
C SER A 124 5.75 -8.14 -14.82
N TRP A 125 5.47 -9.38 -14.40
CA TRP A 125 4.11 -9.86 -14.09
C TRP A 125 3.36 -8.95 -13.10
N ALA A 126 4.03 -8.47 -12.05
CA ALA A 126 3.41 -7.63 -11.03
C ALA A 126 2.87 -6.31 -11.62
N TRP A 127 3.60 -5.71 -12.56
CA TRP A 127 3.18 -4.48 -13.23
C TRP A 127 2.03 -4.70 -14.21
N ASN A 128 1.95 -5.89 -14.80
CA ASN A 128 0.86 -6.30 -15.70
C ASN A 128 -0.41 -6.60 -14.91
N TRP A 129 -0.28 -7.24 -13.74
CA TRP A 129 -1.38 -7.48 -12.80
C TRP A 129 -1.92 -6.18 -12.21
N LEU A 130 -1.04 -5.25 -11.83
CA LEU A 130 -1.45 -3.92 -11.39
C LEU A 130 -2.23 -3.20 -12.49
N ASP A 131 -1.76 -3.30 -13.73
CA ASP A 131 -2.44 -2.68 -14.87
C ASP A 131 -3.84 -3.27 -15.07
N LEU A 132 -3.95 -4.60 -15.07
CA LEU A 132 -5.21 -5.31 -15.17
C LEU A 132 -6.17 -4.96 -14.04
N PHE A 133 -5.69 -4.92 -12.79
CA PHE A 133 -6.48 -4.52 -11.62
C PHE A 133 -7.01 -3.08 -11.75
N VAL A 134 -6.20 -2.16 -12.26
CA VAL A 134 -6.65 -0.79 -12.51
C VAL A 134 -7.72 -0.74 -13.60
N VAL A 135 -7.57 -1.47 -14.71
CA VAL A 135 -8.59 -1.50 -15.76
C VAL A 135 -9.90 -2.09 -15.22
N THR A 136 -9.85 -3.24 -14.56
CA THR A 136 -11.05 -3.92 -14.05
C THR A 136 -11.77 -3.09 -12.98
N SER A 137 -11.03 -2.50 -12.05
CA SER A 137 -11.62 -1.61 -11.04
C SER A 137 -12.25 -0.36 -11.65
N SER A 138 -11.73 0.16 -12.76
CA SER A 138 -12.34 1.29 -13.49
C SER A 138 -13.68 0.92 -14.11
N TRP A 139 -13.79 -0.29 -14.68
CA TRP A 139 -15.06 -0.80 -15.20
C TRP A 139 -16.07 -1.11 -14.10
N ILE A 140 -15.63 -1.70 -12.98
CA ILE A 140 -16.50 -1.96 -11.82
C ILE A 140 -17.07 -0.64 -11.30
N GLU A 141 -16.22 0.36 -11.14
CA GLU A 141 -16.66 1.68 -10.70
C GLU A 141 -17.65 2.32 -11.65
N LEU A 142 -17.38 2.29 -12.96
CA LEU A 142 -18.32 2.79 -13.97
C LEU A 142 -19.66 2.05 -13.92
N ALA A 143 -19.64 0.73 -13.74
CA ALA A 143 -20.85 -0.08 -13.62
C ALA A 143 -21.67 0.31 -12.39
N VAL A 144 -21.02 0.60 -11.25
CA VAL A 144 -21.71 1.07 -10.05
C VAL A 144 -22.30 2.48 -10.26
N ASP A 145 -21.54 3.40 -10.88
CA ASP A 145 -22.02 4.75 -11.18
C ASP A 145 -23.26 4.73 -12.11
N ILE A 146 -23.37 3.75 -13.01
CA ILE A 146 -24.52 3.59 -13.93
C ILE A 146 -25.72 2.88 -13.27
N VAL A 147 -25.48 1.87 -12.44
CA VAL A 147 -26.55 1.03 -11.85
C VAL A 147 -27.19 1.67 -10.63
N SER A 148 -26.49 2.59 -9.94
CA SER A 148 -27.01 3.29 -8.75
C SER A 148 -27.12 4.82 -8.92
N PRO A 149 -27.90 5.33 -9.88
CA PRO A 149 -28.20 6.76 -9.98
C PRO A 149 -29.16 7.22 -8.87
N ASP A 150 -30.05 6.34 -8.40
CA ASP A 150 -31.03 6.65 -7.36
C ASP A 150 -30.70 5.90 -6.05
N HIS A 151 -30.26 6.65 -5.05
CA HIS A 151 -29.88 6.14 -3.72
C HIS A 151 -31.06 5.62 -2.86
N GLU A 152 -32.28 5.49 -3.42
CA GLU A 152 -33.49 5.25 -2.62
C GLU A 152 -34.11 3.83 -2.70
N THR A 153 -33.75 2.98 -3.66
CA THR A 153 -34.58 1.77 -3.94
C THR A 153 -34.01 0.42 -3.48
N LEU A 154 -32.85 0.37 -2.81
CA LEU A 154 -32.30 -0.86 -2.24
C LEU A 154 -32.31 -0.82 -0.71
N GLY A 155 -32.59 -1.95 -0.05
CA GLY A 155 -32.91 -2.00 1.38
C GLY A 155 -31.83 -1.44 2.32
N ALA A 156 -32.28 -0.86 3.43
CA ALA A 156 -31.46 -0.11 4.39
C ALA A 156 -30.18 -0.82 4.91
N ASN A 157 -30.15 -2.16 4.94
CA ASN A 157 -28.99 -2.93 5.41
C ASN A 157 -27.94 -3.21 4.32
N SER A 158 -28.34 -3.24 3.03
CA SER A 158 -27.39 -3.34 1.91
C SER A 158 -26.72 -1.99 1.61
N ASN A 159 -27.42 -0.89 1.86
CA ASN A 159 -26.96 0.45 1.51
C ASN A 159 -25.68 0.84 2.28
N LEU A 160 -25.54 0.48 3.56
CA LEU A 160 -24.35 0.80 4.34
C LEU A 160 -23.10 0.06 3.83
N ARG A 161 -23.24 -1.20 3.40
CA ARG A 161 -22.13 -1.97 2.83
C ARG A 161 -21.75 -1.44 1.44
N ILE A 162 -22.74 -1.15 0.61
CA ILE A 162 -22.53 -0.60 -0.75
C ILE A 162 -21.90 0.80 -0.66
N MET A 163 -22.37 1.67 0.24
CA MET A 163 -21.76 2.99 0.49
C MET A 163 -20.31 2.88 0.98
N ARG A 164 -19.99 1.88 1.82
CA ARG A 164 -18.61 1.62 2.25
C ARG A 164 -17.74 1.12 1.10
N LEU A 165 -18.25 0.25 0.25
CA LEU A 165 -17.56 -0.24 -0.95
C LEU A 165 -17.36 0.86 -1.98
N LEU A 166 -18.35 1.72 -2.19
CA LEU A 166 -18.26 2.94 -2.99
C LEU A 166 -17.15 3.87 -2.48
N ARG A 167 -17.07 4.06 -1.16
CA ARG A 167 -16.00 4.83 -0.53
C ARG A 167 -14.61 4.21 -0.75
N LEU A 168 -14.52 2.88 -0.75
CA LEU A 168 -13.27 2.17 -1.05
C LEU A 168 -12.92 2.23 -2.55
N GLY A 169 -13.91 2.19 -3.45
CA GLY A 169 -13.71 2.38 -4.90
C GLY A 169 -13.02 3.70 -5.23
N ARG A 170 -13.34 4.76 -4.48
CA ARG A 170 -12.64 6.06 -4.60
C ARG A 170 -11.13 5.96 -4.31
N LEU A 171 -10.71 5.12 -3.36
CA LEU A 171 -9.29 4.90 -3.07
C LEU A 171 -8.60 4.12 -4.20
N VAL A 172 -9.33 3.24 -4.89
CA VAL A 172 -8.79 2.50 -6.04
C VAL A 172 -8.44 3.44 -7.20
N ARG A 173 -9.13 4.58 -7.36
CA ARG A 173 -8.75 5.61 -8.33
C ARG A 173 -7.33 6.15 -8.09
N VAL A 174 -6.86 6.22 -6.84
CA VAL A 174 -5.50 6.67 -6.50
C VAL A 174 -4.44 5.67 -6.98
N VAL A 175 -4.77 4.37 -7.00
CA VAL A 175 -3.89 3.32 -7.51
C VAL A 175 -3.56 3.54 -9.00
N ARG A 176 -4.43 4.23 -9.76
CA ARG A 176 -4.17 4.57 -11.17
C ARG A 176 -2.94 5.46 -11.33
N ILE A 177 -2.66 6.34 -10.36
CA ILE A 177 -1.47 7.21 -10.35
C ILE A 177 -0.18 6.38 -10.30
N VAL A 178 -0.22 5.19 -9.71
CA VAL A 178 0.94 4.27 -9.68
C VAL A 178 1.38 3.86 -11.09
N ARG A 179 0.51 3.97 -12.11
CA ARG A 179 0.92 3.76 -13.51
C ARG A 179 1.99 4.75 -13.97
N VAL A 180 2.04 5.97 -13.42
CA VAL A 180 3.10 6.95 -13.71
C VAL A 180 4.48 6.38 -13.36
N VAL A 181 4.57 5.60 -12.28
CA VAL A 181 5.82 4.95 -11.85
C VAL A 181 6.36 4.03 -12.94
N LYS A 182 5.48 3.37 -13.72
CA LYS A 182 5.89 2.48 -14.82
C LYS A 182 6.54 3.22 -15.97
N LEU A 183 6.17 4.49 -16.19
CA LEU A 183 6.68 5.32 -17.29
C LEU A 183 8.16 5.66 -17.08
N PHE A 184 8.55 5.92 -15.83
CA PHE A 184 9.91 6.35 -15.51
C PHE A 184 10.74 5.19 -14.99
N ARG A 185 11.75 4.78 -15.76
CA ARG A 185 12.72 3.74 -15.33
C ARG A 185 13.36 4.07 -13.98
N ALA A 186 13.72 5.34 -13.75
CA ALA A 186 14.27 5.79 -12.48
C ALA A 186 13.32 5.52 -11.30
N LEU A 187 12.02 5.85 -11.45
CA LEU A 187 11.02 5.61 -10.40
C LEU A 187 10.83 4.11 -10.13
N ARG A 188 10.79 3.27 -11.17
CA ARG A 188 10.73 1.80 -10.97
C ARG A 188 11.91 1.29 -10.16
N THR A 189 13.13 1.72 -10.50
CA THR A 189 14.34 1.33 -9.76
C THR A 189 14.25 1.77 -8.31
N LEU A 190 13.79 2.99 -8.02
CA LEU A 190 13.58 3.47 -6.66
C LEU A 190 12.56 2.61 -5.89
N VAL A 191 11.43 2.29 -6.51
CA VAL A 191 10.43 1.40 -5.90
C VAL A 191 11.01 0.02 -5.62
N TYR A 192 11.76 -0.57 -6.55
CA TYR A 192 12.41 -1.85 -6.32
C TYR A 192 13.45 -1.79 -5.20
N SER A 193 14.23 -0.71 -5.08
CA SER A 193 15.15 -0.54 -3.95
C SER A 193 14.41 -0.42 -2.62
N LEU A 194 13.31 0.33 -2.58
CA LEU A 194 12.47 0.46 -1.38
C LEU A 194 11.89 -0.89 -0.97
N LEU A 195 11.29 -1.63 -1.91
CA LEU A 195 10.77 -2.98 -1.67
C LEU A 195 11.87 -3.95 -1.21
N GLY A 196 13.10 -3.79 -1.71
CA GLY A 196 14.26 -4.56 -1.27
C GLY A 196 14.59 -4.31 0.21
N THR A 197 14.51 -3.06 0.68
CA THR A 197 14.76 -2.71 2.08
C THR A 197 13.57 -2.99 3.00
N LEU A 198 12.36 -3.15 2.47
CA LEU A 198 11.19 -3.48 3.29
C LEU A 198 11.36 -4.79 4.06
N LYS A 199 12.11 -5.77 3.54
CA LYS A 199 12.33 -7.03 4.25
C LYS A 199 13.10 -6.81 5.56
N SER A 200 14.18 -6.03 5.56
CA SER A 200 14.93 -5.74 6.79
C SER A 200 14.11 -4.85 7.72
N LEU A 201 13.44 -3.82 7.17
CA LEU A 201 12.54 -2.97 7.94
C LEU A 201 11.40 -3.74 8.60
N PHE A 202 10.86 -4.77 7.93
CA PHE A 202 9.80 -5.61 8.49
C PHE A 202 10.25 -6.33 9.76
N TRP A 203 11.46 -6.90 9.76
CA TRP A 203 12.00 -7.56 10.95
C TRP A 203 12.30 -6.57 12.08
N SER A 204 12.86 -5.40 11.76
CA SER A 204 13.06 -4.33 12.76
C SER A 204 11.74 -3.83 13.34
N PHE A 205 10.71 -3.66 12.50
CA PHE A 205 9.38 -3.25 12.92
C PHE A 205 8.70 -4.31 13.79
N LEU A 206 8.86 -5.59 13.45
CA LEU A 206 8.37 -6.71 14.27
C LEU A 206 9.03 -6.74 15.65
N LEU A 207 10.35 -6.51 15.70
CA LEU A 207 11.09 -6.39 16.95
C LEU A 207 10.58 -5.20 17.79
N LEU A 208 10.35 -4.05 17.15
CA LEU A 208 9.78 -2.87 17.83
C LEU A 208 8.40 -3.16 18.41
N ILE A 209 7.51 -3.82 17.66
CA ILE A 209 6.19 -4.25 18.17
C ILE A 209 6.35 -5.18 19.37
N LEU A 210 7.28 -6.14 19.31
CA LEU A 210 7.52 -7.06 20.41
C LEU A 210 7.98 -6.32 21.68
N ILE A 211 8.89 -5.35 21.55
CA ILE A 211 9.34 -4.53 22.68
C ILE A 211 8.18 -3.72 23.26
N ILE A 212 7.38 -3.05 22.40
CA ILE A 212 6.18 -2.32 22.84
C ILE A 212 5.21 -3.24 23.58
N TYR A 213 5.02 -4.47 23.09
CA TYR A 213 4.13 -5.45 23.70
C TYR A 213 4.61 -5.90 25.09
N ILE A 214 5.91 -6.22 25.23
CA ILE A 214 6.50 -6.63 26.51
C ILE A 214 6.38 -5.51 27.55
N PHE A 215 6.77 -4.27 27.21
CA PHE A 215 6.60 -3.13 28.11
C PHE A 215 5.13 -2.80 28.36
N GLY A 216 4.26 -3.02 27.36
CA GLY A 216 2.82 -2.86 27.49
C GLY A 216 2.22 -3.79 28.55
N ILE A 217 2.65 -5.06 28.58
CA ILE A 217 2.27 -6.01 29.65
C ILE A 217 2.80 -5.51 30.99
N LEU A 218 4.09 -5.17 31.07
CA LEU A 218 4.74 -4.76 32.30
C LEU A 218 4.04 -3.55 32.94
N PHE A 219 3.77 -2.48 32.21
CA PHE A 219 3.09 -1.31 32.78
C PHE A 219 1.64 -1.60 33.14
N THR A 220 0.92 -2.40 32.35
CA THR A 220 -0.46 -2.78 32.68
C THR A 220 -0.51 -3.59 33.97
N ASP A 221 0.43 -4.52 34.16
CA ASP A 221 0.52 -5.36 35.36
C ASP A 221 0.83 -4.52 36.61
N VAL A 222 1.79 -3.60 36.51
CA VAL A 222 2.14 -2.65 37.59
C VAL A 222 0.94 -1.82 38.02
N VAL A 223 0.20 -1.27 37.06
CA VAL A 223 -0.98 -0.45 37.35
C VAL A 223 -2.09 -1.29 37.94
N LEU A 224 -2.28 -2.53 37.45
CA LEU A 224 -3.28 -3.44 37.98
C LEU A 224 -2.98 -3.83 39.44
N ASN A 225 -1.72 -4.13 39.76
CA ASN A 225 -1.29 -4.45 41.12
C ASN A 225 -1.49 -3.25 42.07
N HIS A 226 -1.12 -2.05 41.65
CA HIS A 226 -1.36 -0.82 42.43
C HIS A 226 -2.87 -0.59 42.69
N LEU A 227 -3.72 -0.81 41.68
CA LEU A 227 -5.17 -0.71 41.83
C LEU A 227 -5.77 -1.75 42.79
N TRP A 228 -5.16 -2.94 42.88
CA TRP A 228 -5.58 -3.97 43.84
C TRP A 228 -5.17 -3.64 45.27
N GLU A 229 -4.03 -2.98 45.47
CA GLU A 229 -3.51 -2.63 46.79
C GLU A 229 -4.18 -1.38 47.38
N GLU A 230 -4.29 -0.29 46.61
CA GLU A 230 -4.76 1.01 47.11
C GLU A 230 -6.22 1.31 46.78
N GLY A 231 -6.84 0.52 45.89
CA GLY A 231 -8.20 0.77 45.41
C GLY A 231 -8.28 1.90 44.37
N ARG A 232 -9.49 2.17 43.87
CA ARG A 232 -9.72 3.23 42.86
C ARG A 232 -9.82 4.61 43.51
N THR A 233 -8.80 5.43 43.33
CA THR A 233 -8.73 6.85 43.71
C THR A 233 -8.81 7.77 42.48
N ALA A 234 -8.95 9.08 42.68
CA ALA A 234 -8.91 10.05 41.57
C ALA A 234 -7.54 10.07 40.85
N GLU A 235 -6.44 9.83 41.57
CA GLU A 235 -5.10 9.71 40.97
C GLU A 235 -5.00 8.45 40.09
N SER A 236 -5.66 7.37 40.49
CA SER A 236 -5.71 6.11 39.74
C SER A 236 -6.44 6.23 38.39
N GLU A 237 -7.27 7.27 38.19
CA GLU A 237 -8.00 7.51 36.94
C GLU A 237 -7.08 8.00 35.82
N ASN A 238 -6.13 8.88 36.15
CA ASN A 238 -5.10 9.35 35.21
C ASN A 238 -4.21 8.20 34.74
N VAL A 239 -3.81 7.31 35.66
CA VAL A 239 -2.98 6.14 35.33
C VAL A 239 -3.76 5.14 34.46
N GLN A 240 -5.03 4.92 34.78
CA GLN A 240 -5.91 4.03 34.00
C GLN A 240 -6.13 4.52 32.57
N GLN A 241 -6.14 5.84 32.34
CA GLN A 241 -6.27 6.40 30.99
C GLN A 241 -5.11 5.98 30.08
N TYR A 242 -3.89 5.92 30.62
CA TYR A 242 -2.69 5.62 29.84
C TYR A 242 -2.33 4.12 29.85
N PHE A 243 -2.51 3.45 30.98
CA PHE A 243 -1.98 2.11 31.25
C PHE A 243 -3.03 1.13 31.83
N GLY A 244 -4.31 1.51 31.88
CA GLY A 244 -5.35 0.69 32.53
C GLY A 244 -5.75 -0.58 31.76
N THR A 245 -5.38 -0.69 30.48
CA THR A 245 -5.55 -1.92 29.69
C THR A 245 -4.32 -2.16 28.84
N LEU A 246 -4.07 -3.42 28.47
CA LEU A 246 -2.94 -3.76 27.59
C LEU A 246 -2.96 -2.97 26.28
N TYR A 247 -4.14 -2.78 25.68
CA TYR A 247 -4.29 -1.98 24.47
C TYR A 247 -3.94 -0.51 24.71
N ALA A 248 -4.45 0.09 25.81
CA ALA A 248 -4.12 1.46 26.18
C ALA A 248 -2.61 1.63 26.39
N SER A 249 -1.97 0.71 27.13
CA SER A 249 -0.53 0.71 27.37
C SER A 249 0.27 0.64 26.07
N ILE A 250 -0.07 -0.29 25.16
CA ILE A 250 0.58 -0.42 23.85
C ILE A 250 0.45 0.88 23.04
N ILE A 251 -0.74 1.48 23.01
CA ILE A 251 -0.99 2.72 22.28
C ILE A 251 -0.27 3.91 22.91
N THR A 252 -0.24 4.01 24.24
CA THR A 252 0.48 5.05 24.99
C THR A 252 1.98 4.96 24.71
N LEU A 253 2.57 3.76 24.79
CA LEU A 253 3.98 3.52 24.50
C LEU A 253 4.32 3.89 23.05
N PHE A 254 3.53 3.42 22.08
CA PHE A 254 3.69 3.78 20.67
C PHE A 254 3.58 5.28 20.42
N ARG A 255 2.59 5.95 21.02
CA ARG A 255 2.41 7.41 20.90
C ARG A 255 3.56 8.19 21.52
N SER A 256 4.18 7.67 22.59
CA SER A 256 5.28 8.33 23.28
C SER A 256 6.57 8.36 22.44
N ILE A 257 6.81 7.33 21.63
CA ILE A 257 7.96 7.27 20.70
C ILE A 257 7.68 7.88 19.33
N SER A 258 6.40 8.02 18.95
CA SER A 258 5.98 8.54 17.63
C SER A 258 5.57 10.02 17.64
N ASN A 259 5.88 10.76 18.71
CA ASN A 259 5.45 12.15 18.93
C ASN A 259 3.91 12.36 18.94
N GLY A 260 3.13 11.33 19.30
CA GLY A 260 1.68 11.42 19.40
C GLY A 260 1.18 12.02 20.73
N ILE A 261 1.95 11.82 21.81
CA ILE A 261 1.76 12.47 23.11
C ILE A 261 3.13 12.84 23.68
N THR A 262 3.18 13.85 24.55
CA THR A 262 4.40 14.15 25.30
C THR A 262 4.69 12.98 26.23
N TRP A 263 5.87 12.35 26.09
CA TRP A 263 6.30 11.24 26.95
C TRP A 263 6.31 11.63 28.43
N GLU A 264 6.53 12.91 28.74
CA GLU A 264 6.41 13.49 30.08
C GLU A 264 5.04 13.22 30.71
N LYS A 265 3.94 13.40 29.96
CA LYS A 265 2.58 13.18 30.49
C LYS A 265 2.33 11.73 30.86
N ALA A 266 2.82 10.81 30.03
CA ALA A 266 2.73 9.37 30.31
C ALA A 266 3.64 8.98 31.49
N ALA A 267 4.85 9.54 31.56
CA ALA A 267 5.78 9.28 32.66
C ALA A 267 5.26 9.80 34.01
N ASN A 268 4.74 11.03 34.05
CA ASN A 268 4.20 11.65 35.27
C ASN A 268 2.96 10.89 35.79
N SER A 269 2.22 10.18 34.92
CA SER A 269 1.13 9.32 35.36
C SER A 269 1.59 8.11 36.19
N LEU A 270 2.87 7.73 36.11
CA LEU A 270 3.44 6.61 36.89
C LEU A 270 4.09 7.07 38.20
N GLU A 271 4.25 8.38 38.41
CA GLU A 271 4.88 8.95 39.60
C GLU A 271 4.19 8.55 40.91
N PRO A 272 2.84 8.51 41.01
CA PRO A 272 2.16 8.08 42.23
C PRO A 272 2.44 6.63 42.63
N ILE A 273 2.77 5.75 41.67
CA ILE A 273 3.05 4.33 41.94
C ILE A 273 4.47 4.17 42.48
N SER A 274 5.46 4.63 41.70
CA SER A 274 6.87 4.59 42.10
C SER A 274 7.73 5.34 41.09
N THR A 275 8.70 6.10 41.60
CA THR A 275 9.76 6.71 40.78
C THR A 275 10.55 5.67 39.97
N PHE A 276 10.64 4.41 40.44
CA PHE A 276 11.30 3.34 39.70
C PHE A 276 10.65 3.11 38.32
N TRP A 277 9.31 3.03 38.27
CA TRP A 277 8.58 2.79 37.01
C TRP A 277 8.68 3.97 36.05
N VAL A 278 8.77 5.19 36.59
CA VAL A 278 9.07 6.40 35.81
C VAL A 278 10.43 6.26 35.12
N GLN A 279 11.47 5.80 35.82
CA GLN A 279 12.80 5.60 35.21
C GLN A 279 12.81 4.47 34.17
N VAL A 280 12.11 3.36 34.43
CA VAL A 280 11.92 2.28 33.45
C VAL A 280 11.24 2.80 32.18
N PHE A 281 10.24 3.67 32.31
CA PHE A 281 9.57 4.30 31.18
C PHE A 281 10.51 5.21 30.37
N HIS A 282 11.30 6.06 31.05
CA HIS A 282 12.30 6.88 30.37
C HIS A 282 13.35 6.04 29.62
N PHE A 283 13.82 4.95 30.24
CA PHE A 283 14.72 4.01 29.60
C PHE A 283 14.09 3.40 28.33
N TYR A 284 12.83 2.97 28.40
CA TYR A 284 12.09 2.49 27.23
C TYR A 284 12.04 3.53 26.11
N VAL A 285 11.67 4.77 26.42
CA VAL A 285 11.58 5.85 25.42
C VAL A 285 12.95 6.14 24.79
N ALA A 286 14.00 6.23 25.60
CA ALA A 286 15.36 6.46 25.12
C ALA A 286 15.85 5.32 24.22
N PHE A 287 15.64 4.07 24.66
CA PHE A 287 16.03 2.87 23.91
C PHE A 287 15.30 2.77 22.57
N CYS A 288 13.97 2.93 22.56
CA CYS A 288 13.19 2.87 21.32
C CYS A 288 13.49 4.05 20.40
N SER A 289 13.72 5.25 20.93
CA SER A 289 14.10 6.41 20.10
C SER A 289 15.47 6.20 19.45
N PHE A 290 16.44 5.65 20.19
CA PHE A 290 17.74 5.31 19.64
C PHE A 290 17.63 4.19 18.59
N ALA A 291 16.82 3.16 18.85
CA ALA A 291 16.58 2.07 17.89
C ALA A 291 15.86 2.54 16.62
N LEU A 292 15.02 3.57 16.68
CA LEU A 292 14.36 4.17 15.52
C LEU A 292 15.29 5.07 14.69
N LEU A 293 16.30 5.68 15.34
CA LEU A 293 17.26 6.57 14.69
C LEU A 293 18.41 5.82 13.99
N ASN A 294 18.64 4.54 14.33
CA ASN A 294 19.64 3.67 13.70
C ASN A 294 19.04 2.78 12.62
#